data_AF-A0A954Q6X9-F1
#
_entry.id   AF-A0A954Q6X9-F1
#
_cell.length_a   1.000
_cell.length_b   1.000
_cell.length_c   1.000
_cell.angle_alpha   90.00
_cell.angle_beta   90.00
_cell.angle_gamma   90.00
#
_symmetry.space_group_name_H-M   'P 1'
#
loop_
_entity.id
_entity.type
_entity.pdbx_description
1 polymer ?
#
loop_
_entity_poly.entity_id
_entity_poly.type
_entity_poly.pdbx_seq_one_letter_code
_entity_poly.pdbx_strand_id
1 'polypeptide(L)'
;MNSRQCDRAFARVEVVVVLAVGGLLTGLLVPAVQSAREEARRMSCANNLKQVGLAVHNYHDTFKRLPSGWLAAHPDDPSGADSWAWSMMIDPYLE
;
A
#
# COMPACT_ATOMS: atom_id res chain seq x y z
N MET A 1 48.41 -21.93 -37.83
CA MET A 1 47.94 -20.73 -37.10
C MET A 1 46.73 -21.13 -36.26
N ASN A 2 46.89 -21.05 -34.94
CA ASN A 2 45.90 -20.91 -33.86
C ASN A 2 44.64 -21.80 -33.82
N SER A 3 44.81 -23.00 -33.26
CA SER A 3 43.73 -23.78 -32.65
C SER A 3 43.52 -23.34 -31.19
N ARG A 4 42.70 -22.30 -30.96
CA ARG A 4 42.20 -21.92 -29.61
C ARG A 4 40.78 -22.48 -29.43
N GLN A 5 40.64 -23.76 -29.07
CA GLN A 5 39.33 -24.38 -28.82
C GLN A 5 39.17 -24.99 -27.42
N CYS A 6 40.17 -24.91 -26.54
CA CYS A 6 40.05 -25.41 -25.16
C CYS A 6 39.37 -24.45 -24.14
N ASP A 7 39.28 -23.14 -24.40
CA ASP A 7 38.70 -22.19 -23.41
C ASP A 7 37.18 -21.96 -23.53
N ARG A 8 36.55 -22.41 -24.62
CA ARG A 8 35.12 -22.12 -24.90
C ARG A 8 34.13 -23.06 -24.21
N ALA A 9 34.60 -24.17 -23.66
CA ALA A 9 33.76 -25.09 -22.89
C ALA A 9 33.59 -24.60 -21.44
N PHE A 10 34.67 -24.09 -20.82
CA PHE A 10 34.65 -23.59 -19.45
C PHE A 10 33.79 -22.33 -19.29
N ALA A 11 33.91 -21.37 -20.22
CA ALA A 11 33.10 -20.15 -20.21
C ALA A 11 31.59 -20.39 -20.38
N ARG A 12 31.19 -21.51 -20.99
CA ARG A 12 29.77 -21.86 -21.14
C ARG A 12 29.18 -22.50 -19.89
N VAL A 13 29.91 -23.44 -19.28
CA VAL A 13 29.45 -24.12 -18.07
C VAL A 13 29.35 -23.13 -16.90
N GLU A 14 30.28 -22.19 -16.80
CA GLU A 14 30.28 -21.16 -15.75
C GLU A 14 29.06 -20.23 -15.83
N VAL A 15 28.68 -19.80 -17.04
CA VAL A 15 27.48 -18.98 -17.21
C VAL A 15 26.20 -19.80 -16.97
N VAL A 16 26.18 -21.08 -17.36
CA VAL A 16 25.02 -21.97 -17.15
C VAL A 16 24.77 -22.24 -15.66
N VAL A 17 25.81 -22.49 -14.86
CA VAL A 17 25.62 -22.74 -13.42
C VAL A 17 25.11 -21.50 -12.68
N VAL A 18 25.59 -20.31 -13.07
CA VAL A 18 25.13 -19.04 -12.47
C VAL A 18 23.65 -18.79 -12.79
N LEU A 19 23.23 -19.02 -14.02
CA LEU A 19 21.81 -18.88 -14.40
C LEU A 19 20.93 -19.94 -13.73
N ALA A 20 21.43 -21.17 -13.57
CA ALA A 20 20.71 -22.25 -12.89
C ALA A 20 20.48 -21.92 -11.40
N VAL A 21 21.54 -21.52 -10.68
CA VAL A 21 21.43 -21.16 -9.26
C VAL A 21 20.63 -19.86 -9.08
N GLY A 22 20.85 -18.84 -9.93
CA GLY A 22 20.08 -17.59 -9.90
C GLY A 22 18.59 -17.80 -10.17
N GLY A 23 18.26 -18.68 -11.11
CA GLY A 23 16.88 -19.07 -11.40
C GLY A 23 16.22 -19.83 -10.25
N LEU A 24 16.95 -20.75 -9.59
CA LEU A 24 16.47 -21.46 -8.40
C LEU A 24 16.16 -20.49 -7.25
N LEU A 25 17.10 -19.58 -6.95
CA LEU A 25 16.93 -18.56 -5.92
C LEU A 25 15.71 -17.68 -6.25
N THR A 26 15.64 -17.12 -7.46
CA THR A 26 14.52 -16.25 -7.88
C THR A 26 13.19 -17.00 -7.87
N GLY A 27 13.17 -18.27 -8.28
CA GLY A 27 11.97 -19.12 -8.28
C GLY A 27 11.39 -19.35 -6.88
N LEU A 28 12.24 -19.40 -5.85
CA LEU A 28 11.81 -19.46 -4.45
C LEU A 28 11.28 -18.11 -3.95
N LEU A 29 11.80 -17.00 -4.48
CA LEU A 29 11.45 -15.64 -4.03
C LEU A 29 10.11 -15.12 -4.58
N VAL A 30 9.76 -15.42 -5.84
CA VAL A 30 8.54 -14.90 -6.49
C VAL A 30 7.26 -15.21 -5.70
N PRO A 31 6.97 -16.48 -5.32
CA PRO A 31 5.75 -16.79 -4.56
C PRO A 31 5.75 -16.15 -3.16
N ALA A 32 6.92 -16.02 -2.52
CA ALA A 32 7.05 -15.37 -1.22
C ALA A 32 6.73 -13.87 -1.28
N VAL A 33 7.19 -13.15 -2.32
CA VAL A 33 6.94 -11.70 -2.47
C VAL A 33 5.46 -11.39 -2.67
N GLN A 34 4.70 -12.28 -3.32
CA GLN A 34 3.27 -12.08 -3.53
C GLN A 34 2.49 -12.15 -2.21
N SER A 35 2.82 -13.10 -1.34
CA SER A 35 2.23 -13.17 0.00
C SER A 35 2.50 -11.89 0.80
N ALA A 36 3.74 -11.40 0.79
CA ALA A 36 4.11 -10.17 1.47
C ALA A 36 3.41 -8.92 0.91
N ARG A 37 3.17 -8.85 -0.41
CA ARG A 37 2.45 -7.73 -1.03
C ARG A 37 0.99 -7.66 -0.61
N GLU A 38 0.33 -8.81 -0.52
CA GLU A 38 -1.08 -8.84 -0.11
C GLU A 38 -1.23 -8.50 1.38
N GLU A 39 -0.30 -8.98 2.22
CA GLU A 39 -0.23 -8.55 3.61
C GLU A 39 0.05 -7.05 3.73
N ALA A 40 0.94 -6.49 2.90
CA ALA A 40 1.21 -5.05 2.88
C ALA A 40 -0.02 -4.22 2.48
N ARG A 41 -0.79 -4.65 1.48
CA ARG A 41 -2.05 -3.98 1.10
C ARG A 41 -3.08 -4.02 2.23
N ARG A 42 -3.19 -5.18 2.90
CA ARG A 42 -4.06 -5.32 4.07
C ARG A 42 -3.60 -4.44 5.23
N MET A 43 -2.30 -4.40 5.51
CA MET A 43 -1.72 -3.54 6.54
C MET A 43 -1.93 -2.06 6.25
N SER A 44 -1.72 -1.62 5.00
CA SER A 44 -1.98 -0.23 4.59
C SER A 44 -3.46 0.13 4.76
N CYS A 45 -4.39 -0.71 4.28
CA CYS A 45 -5.82 -0.49 4.47
C CYS A 45 -6.21 -0.42 5.96
N ALA A 46 -5.71 -1.36 6.77
CA ALA A 46 -5.94 -1.35 8.21
C ALA A 46 -5.35 -0.11 8.89
N ASN A 47 -4.20 0.39 8.43
CA ASN A 47 -3.58 1.59 8.98
C ASN A 47 -4.38 2.86 8.64
N ASN A 48 -4.88 2.96 7.40
CA ASN A 48 -5.73 4.07 7.00
C ASN A 48 -7.00 4.13 7.85
N LEU A 49 -7.63 2.97 8.13
CA LEU A 49 -8.79 2.90 9.02
C LEU A 49 -8.44 3.29 10.46
N LYS A 50 -7.24 2.94 10.95
CA LYS A 50 -6.75 3.37 12.26
C LYS A 50 -6.56 4.89 12.32
N GLN A 51 -5.98 5.50 11.28
CA GLN A 51 -5.82 6.97 11.20
C GLN A 51 -7.17 7.68 11.24
N VAL A 52 -8.17 7.19 10.48
CA VAL A 52 -9.53 7.73 10.52
C VAL A 52 -10.16 7.58 11.91
N GLY A 53 -10.00 6.42 12.56
CA GLY A 53 -10.50 6.21 13.93
C GLY A 53 -9.86 7.15 14.95
N LEU A 54 -8.54 7.39 14.84
CA LEU A 54 -7.82 8.35 15.67
C LEU A 54 -8.32 9.78 15.42
N ALA A 55 -8.52 10.16 14.16
CA ALA A 55 -9.06 11.48 13.78
C ALA A 55 -10.46 11.72 14.39
N VAL A 56 -11.34 10.70 14.36
CA VAL A 56 -12.66 10.76 15.01
C VAL A 56 -12.56 10.87 16.52
N HIS A 57 -11.65 10.13 17.15
CA HIS A 57 -11.42 10.23 18.60
C HIS A 57 -10.89 11.61 19.01
N ASN A 58 -9.93 12.18 18.25
CA ASN A 58 -9.41 13.54 18.47
C ASN A 58 -10.51 14.61 18.31
N TYR A 59 -11.39 14.45 17.32
CA TYR A 59 -12.56 15.30 17.17
C TYR A 59 -13.49 15.22 18.39
N HIS A 60 -13.78 13.99 18.85
CA HIS A 60 -14.62 13.77 20.03
C HIS A 60 -14.00 14.35 21.31
N ASP A 61 -12.68 14.28 21.48
CA ASP A 61 -12.02 14.85 22.65
C ASP A 61 -12.15 16.38 22.72
N THR A 62 -12.08 17.04 21.57
CA THR A 62 -12.21 18.50 21.43
C THR A 62 -13.66 18.97 21.53
N PHE A 63 -14.59 18.34 20.81
CA PHE A 63 -15.97 18.81 20.67
C PHE A 63 -17.00 18.07 21.54
N LYS A 64 -16.57 17.03 22.27
CA LYS A 64 -17.42 16.17 23.13
C LYS A 64 -18.64 15.57 22.41
N ARG A 65 -18.53 15.44 21.09
CA ARG A 65 -19.56 14.87 20.20
C ARG A 65 -18.89 14.17 19.04
N LEU A 66 -19.55 13.16 18.48
CA LEU A 66 -19.10 12.52 17.25
C LEU A 66 -19.43 13.40 16.03
N PRO A 67 -18.65 13.30 14.94
CA PRO A 67 -18.92 14.07 13.73
C PRO A 67 -20.26 13.65 13.12
N SER A 68 -21.09 14.63 12.76
CA SER A 68 -22.38 14.38 12.10
C SER A 68 -22.16 13.78 10.71
N GLY A 69 -22.86 12.68 10.38
CA GLY A 69 -22.79 12.05 9.06
C GLY A 69 -23.16 12.99 7.91
N TRP A 70 -24.04 13.95 8.19
CA TRP A 70 -24.51 14.97 7.28
C TRP A 70 -24.73 16.27 8.04
N LEU A 71 -24.17 17.38 7.56
CA LEU A 71 -24.43 18.71 8.08
C LEU A 71 -25.03 19.57 6.98
N ALA A 72 -26.29 19.97 7.11
CA ALA A 72 -26.89 20.96 6.23
C ALA A 72 -26.24 22.32 6.50
N ALA A 73 -25.52 22.89 5.53
CA ALA A 73 -24.94 24.23 5.68
C ALA A 73 -26.00 25.32 5.64
N HIS A 74 -27.08 25.10 4.89
CA HIS A 74 -28.20 26.03 4.79
C HIS A 74 -29.51 25.29 5.09
N PRO A 75 -30.27 25.66 6.14
CA PRO A 75 -31.52 24.99 6.49
C PRO A 75 -32.61 25.13 5.41
N ASP A 76 -32.49 26.14 4.55
CA ASP A 76 -33.48 26.45 3.50
C ASP A 76 -33.11 25.92 2.11
N ASP A 77 -31.99 25.18 1.95
CA ASP A 77 -31.64 24.58 0.65
C ASP A 77 -32.16 23.13 0.56
N PRO A 78 -33.29 22.88 -0.15
CA PRO A 78 -33.84 21.54 -0.31
C PRO A 78 -32.98 20.65 -1.22
N SER A 79 -32.02 21.22 -1.97
CA SER A 79 -31.14 20.45 -2.85
C SER A 79 -29.97 19.80 -2.10
N GLY A 80 -29.64 20.31 -0.91
CA GLY A 80 -28.52 19.83 -0.11
C GLY A 80 -27.16 20.04 -0.76
N ALA A 81 -27.08 20.95 -1.75
CA ALA A 81 -25.87 21.17 -2.55
C ALA A 81 -24.68 21.67 -1.71
N ASP A 82 -24.97 22.43 -0.64
CA ASP A 82 -23.96 23.00 0.25
C ASP A 82 -23.70 22.16 1.51
N SER A 83 -24.20 20.93 1.57
CA SER A 83 -24.03 20.06 2.74
C SER A 83 -22.57 19.58 2.92
N TRP A 84 -22.17 19.40 4.18
CA TRP A 84 -20.82 18.95 4.55
C TRP A 84 -20.87 17.51 5.05
N ALA A 85 -19.97 16.68 4.54
CA ALA A 85 -19.78 15.31 5.02
C ALA A 85 -18.98 15.30 6.33
N TRP A 86 -19.17 14.25 7.12
CA TRP A 86 -18.41 14.02 8.35
C TRP A 86 -16.89 14.05 8.15
N SER A 87 -16.41 13.62 6.98
CA SER A 87 -15.00 13.62 6.60
C SER A 87 -14.37 15.02 6.64
N MET A 88 -15.11 16.08 6.26
CA MET A 88 -14.58 17.45 6.32
C MET A 88 -14.38 17.95 7.76
N MET A 89 -15.09 17.39 8.74
CA MET A 89 -14.92 17.76 10.14
C MET A 89 -13.69 17.10 10.77
N ILE A 90 -13.25 15.94 10.23
CA ILE A 90 -12.09 15.20 10.74
C ILE A 90 -10.81 15.45 9.93
N ASP A 91 -10.93 16.12 8.78
CA ASP A 91 -9.81 16.53 7.91
C ASP A 91 -8.64 17.21 8.65
N PRO A 92 -8.84 18.16 9.60
CA PRO A 92 -7.73 18.74 10.35
C PRO A 92 -7.02 17.76 11.31
N TYR A 93 -7.58 16.57 11.53
CA TYR A 93 -7.03 15.52 12.38
C TYR A 93 -6.52 14.30 11.59
N LEU A 94 -6.62 14.33 10.25
CA LEU A 94 -5.99 13.34 9.37
C LEU A 94 -4.55 13.77 9.09
N GLU A 95 -3.60 12.92 9.48
CA GLU A 95 -2.18 12.98 9.11
C GLU A 95 -1.81 11.85 8.14
#